data_AF-A0A3C1UC69-F1
#
_entry.id   AF-A0A3C1UC69-F1
#
_cell.length_a   1.000
_cell.length_b   1.000
_cell.length_c   1.000
_cell.angle_alpha   90.00
_cell.angle_beta   90.00
_cell.angle_gamma   90.00
#
_symmetry.space_group_name_H-M   'P 1'
#
loop_
_entity.id
_entity.type
_entity.pdbx_description
1 polymer ?
#
loop_
_entity_poly.entity_id
_entity_poly.type
_entity_poly.pdbx_seq_one_letter_code
_entity_poly.pdbx_strand_id
1 'polypeptide(L)' 'MAKGSIGVTTSNIFPVIKQFLYSDHEIFLREIVSNAVDATQKLKTLANAGEFKGKTDDLKVSV' A
#
# COMPACT_ATOMS: atom_id res chain seq x y z
N MET A 1 -8.08 -30.40 11.18
CA MET A 1 -7.76 -29.31 10.21
C MET A 1 -6.92 -29.92 9.08
N ALA A 2 -7.57 -30.44 8.03
CA ALA A 2 -6.88 -31.16 6.96
C ALA A 2 -6.25 -30.17 5.96
N LYS A 3 -4.92 -30.21 5.83
CA LYS A 3 -4.19 -29.57 4.71
C LYS A 3 -4.48 -30.38 3.44
N GLY A 4 -5.56 -30.04 2.75
CA GLY A 4 -5.86 -30.60 1.42
C GLY A 4 -5.01 -29.90 0.36
N SER A 5 -4.31 -30.67 -0.49
CA SER A 5 -3.63 -30.12 -1.65
C SER A 5 -4.67 -29.51 -2.59
N ILE A 6 -4.62 -28.19 -2.81
CA ILE A 6 -5.47 -27.53 -3.80
C ILE A 6 -4.94 -27.94 -5.17
N GLY A 7 -5.56 -28.95 -5.79
CA GLY A 7 -5.32 -29.27 -7.20
C GLY A 7 -5.84 -28.11 -8.04
N VAL A 8 -4.93 -27.38 -8.69
CA VAL A 8 -5.28 -26.26 -9.58
C VAL A 8 -5.75 -26.86 -10.91
N THR A 9 -7.06 -27.01 -11.07
CA THR A 9 -7.67 -27.20 -12.39
C THR A 9 -7.81 -25.83 -13.07
N THR A 10 -7.70 -25.79 -14.41
CA THR A 10 -7.84 -24.55 -15.21
C THR A 10 -9.17 -23.82 -14.93
N SER A 11 -10.20 -24.52 -14.45
CA SER A 11 -11.48 -23.94 -14.01
C SER A 11 -11.37 -22.99 -12.81
N ASN A 12 -10.35 -23.17 -11.96
CA ASN A 12 -10.19 -22.46 -10.68
C ASN A 12 -9.02 -21.46 -10.69
N ILE A 13 -8.38 -21.26 -11.84
CA ILE A 13 -7.19 -20.41 -11.95
C ILE A 13 -7.48 -18.94 -11.62
N PHE A 14 -8.64 -18.41 -12.02
CA PHE A 14 -9.00 -17.01 -11.79
C PHE A 14 -9.26 -16.66 -10.32
N PRO A 15 -10.03 -17.46 -9.53
CA PRO A 15 -10.14 -17.26 -8.08
C PRO A 15 -8.80 -17.30 -7.35
N VAL A 16 -7.89 -18.21 -7.74
CA VAL A 16 -6.55 -18.34 -7.14
C VAL A 16 -5.68 -17.13 -7.48
N ILE A 17 -5.67 -16.68 -8.74
CA ILE A 17 -4.96 -15.45 -9.15
C ILE A 17 -5.50 -14.23 -8.36
N LYS A 18 -6.82 -14.11 -8.19
CA LYS A 18 -7.41 -13.03 -7.38
C LYS A 18 -6.97 -13.09 -5.93
N GLN A 19 -7.00 -14.27 -5.31
CA GLN A 19 -6.55 -14.45 -3.92
C GLN A 19 -5.04 -14.15 -3.76
N PHE A 20 -4.25 -14.36 -4.81
CA PHE A 20 -2.83 -14.03 -4.86
C PHE A 20 -2.59 -12.51 -5.02
N LEU A 21 -3.30 -11.86 -5.95
CA LEU A 21 -3.25 -10.40 -6.21
C LEU A 21 -3.83 -9.55 -5.08
N TYR A 22 -4.64 -10.14 -4.21
CA TYR A 22 -5.17 -9.46 -3.02
C TYR A 22 -4.60 -10.06 -1.73
N SER A 23 -3.46 -10.74 -1.79
CA SER A 23 -2.82 -11.22 -0.57
C SER A 23 -2.60 -10.03 0.38
N ASP A 24 -2.86 -10.22 1.68
CA ASP A 24 -2.87 -9.16 2.69
C ASP A 24 -1.59 -8.32 2.73
N HIS A 25 -0.48 -8.83 2.17
CA HIS A 25 0.79 -8.14 2.04
C HIS A 25 0.78 -6.99 1.02
N GLU A 26 0.08 -7.13 -0.12
CA GLU A 26 -0.05 -6.01 -1.08
C GLU A 26 -0.95 -4.91 -0.53
N ILE A 27 -2.00 -5.30 0.21
CA ILE A 27 -2.88 -4.36 0.92
C ILE A 27 -2.09 -3.60 1.99
N PHE A 28 -1.27 -4.32 2.77
CA PHE A 28 -0.42 -3.72 3.79
C PHE A 28 0.59 -2.72 3.21
N LEU A 29 1.27 -3.08 2.12
CA LEU A 29 2.21 -2.19 1.45
C LEU A 29 1.51 -0.95 0.88
N ARG A 30 0.35 -1.12 0.27
CA ARG A 30 -0.50 -0.01 -0.20
C ARG A 30 -0.89 0.91 0.95
N GLU A 31 -1.24 0.36 2.10
CA GLU A 31 -1.62 1.13 3.28
C GLU A 31 -0.45 1.96 3.84
N ILE A 32 0.75 1.38 3.89
CA ILE A 32 1.97 2.12 4.30
C ILE A 32 2.27 3.26 3.34
N VAL A 33 2.22 3.00 2.03
CA VAL A 33 2.47 4.03 1.01
C VAL A 33 1.42 5.14 1.11
N SER A 34 0.14 4.79 1.30
CA SER A 34 -0.94 5.77 1.49
C SER A 34 -0.68 6.65 2.72
N ASN A 35 -0.32 6.05 3.86
CA ASN A 35 -0.01 6.78 5.08
C ASN A 35 1.20 7.72 4.93
N ALA A 36 2.24 7.29 4.21
CA ALA A 36 3.40 8.12 3.93
C ALA A 36 3.06 9.32 3.04
N VAL A 37 2.25 9.11 1.99
CA VAL A 37 1.78 10.20 1.12
C VAL A 37 0.94 11.21 1.92
N ASP A 38 0.00 10.75 2.74
CA ASP A 38 -0.81 11.63 3.59
C ASP A 38 0.04 12.46 4.56
N ALA A 39 1.08 11.87 5.16
CA ALA A 39 1.99 12.57 6.04
C ALA A 39 2.74 13.69 5.31
N THR A 40 3.25 13.43 4.09
CA THR A 40 3.93 14.45 3.28
C THR A 40 3.00 15.60 2.88
N GLN A 41 1.73 15.30 2.59
CA GLN A 41 0.73 16.32 2.28
C GLN A 41 0.39 17.17 3.52
N LYS A 42 0.19 16.55 4.69
CA LYS A 42 -0.04 17.28 5.95
C LYS A 42 1.13 18.21 6.28
N LEU A 43 2.36 17.76 6.09
CA LEU A 43 3.55 18.58 6.29
C LEU A 43 3.56 19.81 5.36
N LYS A 44 3.18 19.63 4.09
CA LYS A 44 3.06 20.73 3.13
C LYS A 44 1.97 21.73 3.52
N THR A 45 0.84 21.25 4.05
CA THR A 45 -0.22 22.11 4.58
C THR A 45 0.27 22.96 5.75
N LEU A 46 1.00 22.36 6.69
CA LEU A 46 1.61 23.09 7.81
C LEU A 46 2.66 24.11 7.34
N ALA A 47 3.44 23.76 6.31
CA ALA A 47 4.40 24.68 5.70
C ALA A 47 3.71 25.90 5.07
N ASN A 48 2.62 25.67 4.33
CA ASN A 48 1.82 26.73 3.72
C ASN A 48 1.12 27.62 4.77
N ALA A 49 0.75 27.05 5.92
CA ALA A 49 0.22 27.79 7.07
C ALA A 49 1.30 28.58 7.83
N GLY A 50 2.59 28.43 7.49
CA GLY A 50 3.70 29.06 8.19
C GLY A 50 4.09 28.39 9.52
N GLU A 51 3.44 27.27 9.86
CA GLU A 51 3.69 26.48 11.08
C GLU A 51 4.93 25.59 10.93
N PHE A 52 5.33 25.30 9.70
CA PHE A 52 6.57 24.58 9.39
C PHE A 52 7.50 25.45 8.53
N LYS A 53 8.74 25.64 8.99
CA LYS A 53 9.75 26.49 8.32
C LYS A 53 10.85 25.70 7.58
N GLY A 54 10.75 24.38 7.56
CA GLY A 54 11.67 23.53 6.80
C GLY A 54 11.31 23.50 5.31
N LYS A 55 12.22 22.99 4.48
CA LYS A 55 11.96 22.79 3.05
C LYS A 55 11.00 21.61 2.83
N THR A 56 10.07 21.75 1.89
CA THR A 56 9.11 20.67 1.54
C THR A 56 9.19 20.27 0.07
N ASP A 57 10.27 20.69 -0.59
CA ASP A 57 10.40 20.72 -2.04
C ASP A 57 10.82 19.37 -2.62
N ASP A 58 11.34 18.47 -1.77
CA ASP A 58 11.87 17.15 -2.16
C ASP A 58 11.29 16.00 -1.31
N LEU A 59 10.00 16.09 -0.99
CA LEU A 59 9.29 15.00 -0.32
C LEU A 59 9.03 13.86 -1.33
N LYS A 60 9.62 12.69 -1.09
CA LYS A 60 9.47 11.49 -1.93
C LYS A 60 9.10 10.27 -1.08
N VAL A 61 8.16 9.49 -1.59
CA VAL A 61 7.80 8.17 -1.05
C VAL A 61 8.26 7.13 -2.08
N SER A 62 9.05 6.14 -1.65
CA SER A 62 9.60 5.08 -2.50
C SER A 62 9.36 3.71 -1.86
N VAL A 63 9.16 2.70 -2.70
CA VAL A 63 9.01 1.28 -2.36
C VAL A 63 10.20 0.51 -2.90
#